data_AF-A0A1E7Z661-F1
#
_entry.id   AF-A0A1E7Z661-F1
#
_cell.length_a   1.000
_cell.length_b   1.000
_cell.length_c   1.000
_cell.angle_alpha   90.00
_cell.angle_beta   90.00
_cell.angle_gamma   90.00
#
_symmetry.space_group_name_H-M   'P 1'
#
loop_
_entity.id
_entity.type
_entity.pdbx_description
1 polymer ?
#
loop_
_entity_poly.entity_id
_entity_poly.type
_entity_poly.pdbx_seq_one_letter_code
_entity_poly.pdbx_strand_id
1 'polypeptide(L)'
;MKIFFSTRSIPALATRSLSERVRIMENAAKCLTTPEKTLLNLLKLLVIVPVFVLIIRTANDWHSLLWALVVFLLYPLIVKPIQYSLCAKYVPQVLSKERQ
;
A
#
# COMPACT_ATOMS: atom_id res chain seq x y z
N MET A 1 -16.22 -0.97 -3.65
CA MET A 1 -15.13 -1.19 -2.67
C MET A 1 -14.90 0.11 -1.90
N LYS A 2 -14.75 0.07 -0.58
CA LYS A 2 -14.37 1.27 0.20
C LYS A 2 -12.85 1.40 0.18
N ILE A 3 -12.34 2.47 -0.39
CA ILE A 3 -10.91 2.78 -0.38
C ILE A 3 -10.58 3.43 0.97
N PHE A 4 -9.63 2.84 1.70
CA PHE A 4 -9.24 3.33 3.02
C PHE A 4 -7.87 4.00 2.92
N PHE A 5 -7.81 5.33 3.11
CA PHE A 5 -6.54 6.07 3.12
C PHE A 5 -5.74 5.87 4.41
N SER A 6 -6.38 5.39 5.47
CA SER A 6 -5.75 5.16 6.76
C SER A 6 -6.29 3.90 7.42
N THR A 7 -5.44 3.18 8.16
CA THR A 7 -5.86 2.06 9.02
C THR A 7 -6.82 2.50 10.12
N ARG A 8 -6.88 3.82 10.44
CA ARG A 8 -7.89 4.42 11.34
C ARG A 8 -9.30 4.42 10.77
N SER A 9 -9.43 4.50 9.44
CA SER A 9 -10.73 4.56 8.77
C SER A 9 -11.42 3.20 8.68
N ILE A 10 -10.74 2.12 9.08
CA ILE A 10 -11.31 0.77 9.18
C ILE A 10 -12.02 0.65 10.55
N PRO A 11 -13.36 0.54 10.61
CA PRO A 11 -14.10 0.54 11.86
C PRO A 11 -13.66 -0.57 12.83
N ALA A 12 -13.33 -1.74 12.29
CA ALA A 12 -12.84 -2.89 13.07
C ALA A 12 -11.49 -2.66 13.75
N LEU A 13 -10.71 -1.68 13.29
CA LEU A 13 -9.40 -1.33 13.81
C LEU A 13 -9.41 0.02 14.52
N ALA A 14 -10.53 0.75 14.55
CA ALA A 14 -10.65 2.13 15.03
C ALA A 14 -10.12 2.30 16.48
N THR A 15 -10.47 1.35 17.35
CA THR A 15 -10.24 1.33 18.79
C THR A 15 -8.93 0.67 19.22
N ARG A 16 -8.16 0.09 18.29
CA ARG A 16 -6.91 -0.62 18.57
C ARG A 16 -5.70 0.30 18.56
N SER A 17 -4.67 -0.07 19.33
CA SER A 17 -3.39 0.63 19.38
C SER A 17 -2.69 0.59 18.01
N LEU A 18 -1.77 1.53 17.76
CA LEU A 18 -1.04 1.58 16.49
C LEU A 18 -0.28 0.27 16.21
N SER A 19 0.35 -0.30 17.24
CA SER A 19 1.09 -1.57 17.13
C SER A 19 0.18 -2.74 16.75
N GLU A 20 -0.99 -2.86 17.39
CA GLU A 20 -1.98 -3.89 17.04
C GLU A 20 -2.48 -3.73 15.61
N ARG A 21 -2.73 -2.49 15.17
CA ARG A 21 -3.17 -2.22 13.79
C ARG A 21 -2.16 -2.67 12.75
N VAL A 22 -0.87 -2.38 12.98
CA VAL A 22 0.19 -2.81 12.07
C VAL A 22 0.25 -4.32 12.02
N ARG A 23 0.25 -5.00 13.17
CA ARG A 23 0.27 -6.47 13.25
C ARG A 23 -0.93 -7.12 12.56
N ILE A 24 -2.15 -6.61 12.80
CA ILE A 24 -3.35 -7.12 12.15
C ILE A 24 -3.27 -6.88 10.63
N MET A 25 -2.70 -5.76 10.20
CA MET A 25 -2.54 -5.48 8.78
C MET A 25 -1.49 -6.34 8.09
N GLU A 26 -0.40 -6.67 8.77
CA GLU A 26 0.57 -7.65 8.27
C GLU A 26 -0.05 -9.04 8.14
N ASN A 27 -0.84 -9.47 9.12
CA ASN A 27 -1.53 -10.75 9.07
C ASN A 27 -2.59 -10.79 7.96
N ALA A 28 -3.35 -9.70 7.79
CA ALA A 28 -4.31 -9.57 6.69
C ALA A 28 -3.62 -9.54 5.31
N ALA A 29 -2.45 -8.92 5.21
CA ALA A 29 -1.66 -8.92 3.97
C ALA A 29 -1.19 -10.32 3.57
N LYS A 30 -0.93 -11.21 4.54
CA LYS A 30 -0.59 -12.62 4.27
C LYS A 30 -1.77 -13.39 3.67
N CYS A 31 -2.99 -13.06 4.10
CA CYS A 31 -4.25 -13.64 3.61
C CYS A 31 -4.64 -13.18 2.19
N LEU A 32 -3.98 -12.17 1.63
CA LEU A 32 -4.22 -11.75 0.25
C LEU A 32 -3.99 -12.91 -0.72
N THR A 33 -4.92 -13.05 -1.65
CA THR A 33 -4.84 -14.04 -2.73
C THR A 33 -3.70 -13.70 -3.69
N THR A 34 -3.21 -14.69 -4.43
CA THR A 34 -2.18 -14.50 -5.46
C THR A 34 -2.50 -13.35 -6.44
N PRO A 35 -3.71 -13.24 -7.04
CA PRO A 35 -4.01 -12.12 -7.95
C PRO A 35 -3.97 -10.76 -7.25
N GLU A 36 -4.39 -10.65 -5.99
CA GLU A 36 -4.33 -9.40 -5.22
C GLU A 36 -2.89 -8.98 -4.90
N LYS A 37 -2.03 -9.94 -4.56
CA LYS A 37 -0.58 -9.71 -4.37
C LYS A 37 0.07 -9.27 -5.67
N THR A 38 -0.26 -9.94 -6.78
CA THR A 38 0.24 -9.58 -8.12
C THR A 38 -0.22 -8.18 -8.50
N LEU A 39 -1.48 -7.81 -8.26
CA LEU A 39 -1.99 -6.45 -8.51
C LEU A 39 -1.16 -5.39 -7.74
N LEU A 40 -0.90 -5.61 -6.45
CA LEU A 40 -0.08 -4.69 -5.65
C LEU A 40 1.36 -4.59 -6.16
N ASN A 41 1.95 -5.70 -6.60
CA ASN A 41 3.29 -5.68 -7.19
C ASN A 41 3.32 -5.03 -8.57
N LEU A 42 2.29 -5.21 -9.40
CA LEU A 42 2.16 -4.52 -10.69
C LEU A 42 2.00 -3.02 -10.49
N LEU A 43 1.23 -2.58 -9.49
CA LEU A 43 1.12 -1.16 -9.13
C LEU A 43 2.48 -0.59 -8.70
N LYS A 44 3.24 -1.32 -7.88
CA LYS A 44 4.63 -0.92 -7.53
C LYS A 44 5.51 -0.81 -8.77
N LEU A 45 5.43 -1.80 -9.66
CA LEU A 45 6.22 -1.84 -10.88
C LEU A 45 5.88 -0.68 -11.81
N LEU A 46 4.59 -0.39 -12.01
CA LEU A 46 4.10 0.70 -12.84
C LEU A 46 4.61 2.06 -12.36
N VAL A 47 4.83 2.22 -11.04
CA VAL A 47 5.44 3.44 -10.50
C VAL A 47 6.97 3.42 -10.54
N ILE A 48 7.59 2.27 -10.32
CA ILE A 48 9.06 2.18 -10.28
C ILE A 48 9.69 2.39 -11.67
N VAL A 49 9.07 1.86 -12.72
CA VAL A 49 9.54 1.98 -14.11
C VAL A 49 9.70 3.44 -14.55
N PRO A 50 8.68 4.32 -14.46
CA PRO A 50 8.82 5.71 -14.85
C PRO A 50 9.78 6.48 -13.95
N VAL A 51 9.89 6.14 -12.66
CA VAL A 51 10.92 6.73 -11.78
C VAL A 51 12.32 6.42 -12.32
N PHE A 52 12.61 5.17 -12.69
CA PHE A 52 13.90 4.80 -13.29
C PHE A 52 14.15 5.52 -14.63
N VAL A 53 13.13 5.64 -15.49
CA VAL A 53 13.25 6.38 -16.76
C VAL A 53 13.60 7.86 -16.51
N LEU A 54 12.95 8.50 -15.54
CA LEU A 54 13.23 9.90 -15.16
C LEU A 54 14.63 10.07 -14.56
N ILE A 55 15.08 9.10 -13.76
CA ILE A 55 16.44 9.08 -13.23
C ILE A 55 17.47 9.01 -14.37
N ILE A 56 17.29 8.12 -15.34
CA ILE A 56 18.20 8.02 -16.50
C ILE A 56 18.22 9.33 -17.29
N ARG A 57 17.05 9.96 -17.49
CA ARG A 57 16.93 11.23 -18.21
C ARG A 57 17.59 12.41 -17.48
N THR A 58 17.85 12.28 -16.18
CA THR A 58 18.51 13.32 -15.37
C THR A 58 19.90 13.68 -15.89
N ALA A 59 20.58 12.77 -16.59
CA ALA A 59 21.86 13.04 -17.24
C ALA A 59 21.80 14.21 -18.25
N ASN A 60 20.65 14.40 -18.90
CA ASN A 60 20.42 15.51 -19.84
C ASN A 60 19.60 16.65 -19.23
N ASP A 61 18.66 16.34 -18.33
CA ASP A 61 17.70 17.29 -17.78
C ASP A 61 17.68 17.21 -16.25
N TRP A 62 18.36 18.13 -15.56
CA TRP A 62 18.41 18.16 -14.08
C TRP A 62 17.03 18.24 -13.41
N HIS A 63 16.04 18.83 -14.08
CA HIS A 63 14.65 18.87 -13.63
C HIS A 63 13.97 17.49 -13.56
N SER A 64 14.46 16.50 -14.31
CA SER A 64 13.94 15.13 -14.29
C SER A 64 14.11 14.47 -12.92
N LEU A 65 15.13 14.88 -12.15
CA LEU A 65 15.35 14.39 -10.80
C LEU A 65 14.24 14.84 -9.84
N LEU A 66 13.79 16.09 -9.98
CA LEU A 66 12.68 16.63 -9.17
C LEU A 66 11.39 15.89 -9.50
N TRP A 67 11.12 15.62 -10.78
CA TRP A 67 9.98 14.80 -11.20
C TRP A 67 10.06 13.37 -10.69
N ALA A 68 11.23 12.73 -10.73
CA ALA A 68 11.44 11.40 -10.16
C ALA A 68 11.11 11.36 -8.67
N LEU A 69 11.55 12.38 -7.92
CA LEU A 69 11.25 12.53 -6.49
C LEU A 69 9.74 12.71 -6.25
N VAL A 70 9.07 13.57 -7.03
CA VAL A 70 7.63 13.79 -6.93
C VAL A 70 6.85 12.49 -7.17
N VAL A 71 7.18 11.75 -8.24
CA VAL A 71 6.52 10.47 -8.55
C VAL A 71 6.77 9.45 -7.42
N PHE A 72 7.98 9.42 -6.88
CA PHE A 72 8.33 8.57 -5.75
C PHE A 72 7.55 8.93 -4.46
N LEU A 73 7.33 10.22 -4.18
CA LEU A 73 6.48 10.65 -3.06
C LEU A 73 4.99 10.38 -3.29
N LEU A 74 4.54 10.38 -4.55
CA LEU A 74 3.15 10.09 -4.91
C LEU A 74 2.82 8.60 -4.82
N TYR A 75 3.82 7.72 -5.00
CA TYR A 75 3.71 6.26 -4.86
C TYR A 75 2.94 5.79 -3.62
N PRO A 76 3.36 6.11 -2.37
CA PRO A 76 2.66 5.64 -1.19
C PRO A 76 1.22 6.15 -1.14
N LEU A 77 0.94 7.32 -1.71
CA LEU A 77 -0.39 7.92 -1.70
C LEU A 77 -1.40 7.14 -2.54
N ILE A 78 -0.95 6.42 -3.56
CA ILE A 78 -1.80 5.59 -4.44
C ILE A 78 -1.79 4.13 -3.97
N VAL A 79 -0.62 3.59 -3.63
CA VAL A 79 -0.47 2.15 -3.35
C VAL A 79 -0.94 1.78 -1.94
N LYS A 80 -0.67 2.61 -0.93
CA LYS A 80 -1.13 2.35 0.45
C LYS A 80 -2.66 2.24 0.56
N PRO A 81 -3.48 3.13 -0.02
CA PRO A 81 -4.93 3.02 0.14
C PRO A 81 -5.53 1.79 -0.55
N ILE A 82 -4.98 1.40 -1.70
CA ILE A 82 -5.39 0.16 -2.37
C ILE A 82 -4.99 -1.05 -1.52
N GLN A 83 -3.76 -1.06 -0.99
CA GLN A 83 -3.30 -2.10 -0.07
C GLN A 83 -4.20 -2.19 1.16
N TYR A 84 -4.56 -1.07 1.79
CA TYR A 84 -5.45 -1.05 2.96
C TYR A 84 -6.86 -1.51 2.60
N SER A 85 -7.39 -1.14 1.44
CA SER A 85 -8.69 -1.63 0.94
C SER A 85 -8.71 -3.14 0.78
N LEU A 86 -7.67 -3.71 0.18
CA LEU A 86 -7.57 -5.16 -0.01
C LEU A 86 -7.40 -5.87 1.34
N CYS A 87 -6.53 -5.39 2.21
CA CYS A 87 -6.30 -6.01 3.51
C CYS A 87 -7.52 -5.88 4.44
N ALA A 88 -8.30 -4.79 4.35
CA ALA A 88 -9.51 -4.58 5.16
C ALA A 88 -10.55 -5.71 5.00
N LYS A 89 -10.61 -6.35 3.82
CA LYS A 89 -11.46 -7.51 3.56
C LYS A 89 -11.13 -8.71 4.44
N TYR A 90 -9.87 -8.87 4.83
CA TYR A 90 -9.36 -9.99 5.62
C TYR A 90 -9.26 -9.66 7.12
N VAL A 91 -9.43 -8.40 7.52
CA VAL A 91 -9.39 -7.97 8.93
C VAL A 91 -10.36 -8.76 9.82
N PRO A 92 -11.64 -8.98 9.44
CA PRO A 92 -12.56 -9.75 10.28
C PRO A 92 -12.09 -11.20 10.50
N GLN A 93 -11.50 -11.83 9.48
CA GLN A 93 -10.98 -13.21 9.57
C GLN A 93 -9.75 -13.30 10.47
N VAL A 94 -8.84 -12.32 10.39
CA VAL A 94 -7.67 -12.26 11.28
C VAL A 94 -8.11 -12.04 12.72
N LEU A 95 -9.10 -11.17 12.94
CA LEU A 95 -9.59 -10.85 14.28
C LEU A 95 -10.35 -12.01 14.93
N SER A 96 -11.07 -12.83 14.14
CA SER A 96 -11.68 -14.07 14.66
C SER A 96 -10.64 -15.10 15.06
N LYS A 97 -9.52 -15.18 14.32
CA LYS A 97 -8.44 -16.13 14.59
C LYS A 97 -7.62 -15.77 15.83
N GLU A 98 -7.48 -14.48 16.16
CA GLU A 98 -6.81 -14.06 17.40
C GLU A 98 -7.70 -14.16 18.67
N ARG A 99 -9.01 -14.41 18.51
CA ARG A 99 -9.95 -14.61 19.63
C ARG A 99 -10.05 -16.09 20.05
N GLN A 100 -9.62 -17.03 19.21
CA GLN A 100 -9.52 -18.45 19.54
C GLN A 100 -8.16 -18.75 20.18
#